data_AF-B0EAZ9-F1
#
_entry.id   AF-B0EAZ9-F1
#
_cell.length_a   1.000
_cell.length_b   1.000
_cell.length_c   1.000
_cell.angle_alpha   90.00
_cell.angle_beta   90.00
_cell.angle_gamma   90.00
#
_symmetry.space_group_name_H-M   'P 1'
#
loop_
_entity.id
_entity.type
_entity.pdbx_description
1 polymer ?
#
loop_
_entity_poly.entity_id
_entity_poly.type
_entity_poly.pdbx_seq_one_letter_code
_entity_poly.pdbx_strand_id
1 'polypeptide(L)'
;MEIEIEETTQEEIGLFINSHPINNPLLFYLNSSSTVIPQIEYNRWLQLIYQILISIDESYSLLFVLLIPRVNLLPRYNNVGVGGTFDRLHCGHYTLIQTAVFTSSSHLAIAITGDSLLHSKQNYDLIHSFTTRKNQIIHLLHTINKYYPIPSYTISQINQPEGTSTTDPTLECLIVSDETQKSLPIINNQRILNGYLPLHSITINLILTTDGSKFSSSTLRSRERLQNDSTKN
;
A
#
# COMPACT_ATOMS: atom_id res chain seq x y z
N MET A 1 -15.18 10.29 7.98
CA MET A 1 -14.88 11.18 9.12
C MET A 1 -13.84 12.21 8.68
N GLU A 2 -14.02 13.48 9.04
CA GLU A 2 -12.96 14.50 8.89
C GLU A 2 -11.97 14.34 10.05
N ILE A 3 -10.68 14.43 9.77
CA ILE A 3 -9.57 14.33 10.72
C ILE A 3 -8.77 15.62 10.63
N GLU A 4 -8.76 16.39 11.70
CA GLU A 4 -7.90 17.56 11.89
C GLU A 4 -6.62 17.10 12.59
N ILE A 5 -5.46 17.21 11.93
CA ILE A 5 -4.16 16.65 12.42
C ILE A 5 -3.81 17.08 13.86
N GLU A 6 -4.17 18.30 14.25
CA GLU A 6 -3.80 18.86 15.56
C GLU A 6 -4.89 18.70 16.62
N GLU A 7 -6.09 18.27 16.24
CA GLU A 7 -7.27 18.27 17.12
C GLU A 7 -7.89 16.89 17.30
N THR A 8 -7.95 16.07 16.24
CA THR A 8 -8.61 14.77 16.27
C THR A 8 -7.81 13.75 17.08
N THR A 9 -8.50 13.06 17.99
CA THR A 9 -7.93 12.06 18.88
C THR A 9 -8.16 10.63 18.39
N GLN A 10 -7.38 9.69 18.91
CA GLN A 10 -7.57 8.25 18.65
C GLN A 10 -8.92 7.75 19.15
N GLU A 11 -9.37 8.28 20.29
CA GLU A 11 -10.65 7.92 20.92
C GLU A 11 -11.82 8.31 20.01
N GLU A 12 -11.80 9.50 19.41
CA GLU A 12 -12.83 9.95 18.47
C GLU A 12 -12.89 9.06 17.22
N ILE A 13 -11.74 8.64 16.70
CA ILE A 13 -11.69 7.70 15.57
C ILE A 13 -12.28 6.34 15.96
N GLY A 14 -11.91 5.82 17.13
CA GLY A 14 -12.46 4.56 17.65
C GLY A 14 -13.97 4.63 17.88
N LEU A 15 -14.46 5.74 18.45
CA LEU A 15 -15.89 6.00 18.64
C LEU A 15 -16.62 6.10 17.30
N PHE A 16 -16.05 6.79 16.31
CA PHE A 16 -16.60 6.85 14.96
C PHE A 16 -16.76 5.46 14.36
N ILE A 17 -15.71 4.62 14.41
CA ILE A 17 -15.73 3.27 13.84
C ILE A 17 -16.78 2.38 14.54
N ASN A 18 -16.88 2.46 15.87
CA ASN A 18 -17.83 1.64 16.64
C ASN A 18 -19.29 2.09 16.48
N SER A 19 -19.53 3.37 16.21
CA SER A 19 -20.88 3.94 16.11
C SER A 19 -21.46 3.95 14.70
N HIS A 20 -20.67 3.58 13.68
CA HIS A 20 -21.08 3.62 12.29
C HIS A 20 -21.04 2.23 11.65
N PRO A 21 -21.98 1.92 10.72
CA PRO A 21 -21.89 0.69 9.95
C PRO A 21 -20.60 0.69 9.12
N ILE A 22 -19.83 -0.38 9.27
CA ILE A 22 -18.55 -0.52 8.60
C ILE A 22 -18.80 -0.95 7.15
N ASN A 23 -18.64 0.00 6.25
CA ASN A 23 -18.78 -0.18 4.81
C ASN A 23 -17.40 -0.10 4.13
N ASN A 24 -17.33 -0.62 2.89
CA ASN A 24 -16.12 -0.61 2.09
C ASN A 24 -16.31 0.25 0.81
N PRO A 25 -15.50 1.30 0.56
CA PRO A 25 -14.39 1.77 1.40
C PRO A 25 -14.83 2.57 2.62
N LEU A 26 -14.00 2.54 3.67
CA LEU A 26 -14.13 3.41 4.82
C LEU A 26 -13.41 4.73 4.55
N LEU A 27 -14.15 5.84 4.55
CA LEU A 27 -13.65 7.15 4.09
C LEU A 27 -13.24 8.05 5.25
N PHE A 28 -12.00 8.53 5.18
CA PHE A 28 -11.48 9.59 6.05
C PHE A 28 -10.91 10.73 5.20
N TYR A 29 -11.02 11.95 5.71
CA TYR A 29 -10.50 13.15 5.07
C TYR A 29 -9.51 13.80 6.02
N LEU A 30 -8.27 13.98 5.57
CA LEU A 30 -7.18 14.51 6.39
C LEU A 30 -7.00 16.00 6.10
N ASN A 31 -7.32 16.82 7.09
CA ASN A 31 -7.19 18.27 7.09
C ASN A 31 -5.97 18.72 7.87
N SER A 32 -5.49 19.91 7.54
CA SER A 32 -4.39 20.56 8.24
C SER A 32 -4.59 22.07 8.20
N SER A 33 -4.19 22.74 9.28
CA SER A 33 -4.03 24.20 9.33
C SER A 33 -2.92 24.68 8.38
N SER A 34 -1.96 23.80 8.04
CA SER A 34 -0.93 24.02 7.04
C SER A 34 -1.48 23.87 5.61
N THR A 35 -0.85 24.57 4.66
CA THR A 35 -1.14 24.43 3.21
C THR A 35 -0.66 23.11 2.61
N VAL A 36 0.16 22.35 3.36
CA VAL A 36 0.74 21.07 2.94
C VAL A 36 0.80 20.09 4.12
N ILE A 37 0.68 18.80 3.82
CA ILE A 37 0.88 17.70 4.78
C ILE A 37 2.14 16.91 4.37
N PRO A 38 3.12 16.73 5.26
CA PRO A 38 4.24 15.85 4.99
C PRO A 38 3.79 14.40 4.76
N GLN A 39 4.38 13.70 3.79
CA GLN A 39 4.06 12.30 3.48
C GLN A 39 4.24 11.37 4.69
N ILE A 40 5.24 11.66 5.53
CA ILE A 40 5.45 10.92 6.78
C ILE A 40 4.26 11.05 7.74
N GLU A 41 3.64 12.24 7.80
CA GLU A 41 2.49 12.50 8.65
C GLU A 41 1.23 11.83 8.09
N TYR A 42 1.01 11.92 6.78
CA TYR A 42 -0.04 11.16 6.10
C TYR A 42 0.05 9.66 6.40
N ASN A 43 1.25 9.07 6.28
CA ASN A 43 1.47 7.65 6.55
C ASN A 43 1.21 7.29 8.02
N ARG A 44 1.56 8.17 8.97
CA ARG A 44 1.26 7.98 10.40
C ARG A 44 -0.24 7.90 10.67
N TRP A 45 -1.02 8.81 10.08
CA TRP A 45 -2.48 8.79 10.22
C TRP A 45 -3.10 7.54 9.62
N LEU A 46 -2.68 7.15 8.42
CA LEU A 46 -3.19 5.93 7.78
C LEU A 46 -2.84 4.68 8.60
N GLN A 47 -1.62 4.62 9.14
CA GLN A 47 -1.20 3.53 10.02
C GLN A 47 -2.01 3.51 11.32
N LEU A 48 -2.25 4.66 11.93
CA LEU A 48 -3.03 4.80 13.16
C LEU A 48 -4.47 4.32 12.97
N ILE A 49 -5.14 4.73 11.89
CA ILE A 49 -6.50 4.29 11.57
C ILE A 49 -6.56 2.76 11.44
N TYR A 50 -5.60 2.17 10.73
CA TYR A 50 -5.54 0.71 10.60
C TYR A 50 -5.25 0.00 11.93
N GLN A 51 -4.39 0.55 12.78
CA GLN A 51 -4.14 -0.01 14.12
C GLN A 51 -5.41 0.01 14.98
N ILE A 52 -6.18 1.10 14.96
CA ILE A 52 -7.46 1.19 15.67
C ILE A 52 -8.44 0.15 15.13
N LEU A 53 -8.60 0.05 13.80
CA LEU A 53 -9.47 -0.95 13.18
C LEU A 53 -9.10 -2.38 13.60
N ILE A 54 -7.83 -2.73 13.53
CA ILE A 54 -7.33 -4.07 13.89
C ILE A 54 -7.50 -4.36 15.38
N SER A 55 -7.40 -3.34 16.24
CA SER A 55 -7.64 -3.49 17.69
C SER A 55 -9.09 -3.77 18.03
N ILE A 56 -10.03 -3.33 17.17
CA ILE A 56 -11.47 -3.59 17.31
C ILE A 56 -11.80 -4.99 16.79
N ASP A 57 -11.39 -5.30 15.56
CA ASP A 57 -11.57 -6.61 14.95
C ASP A 57 -10.43 -6.87 13.95
N GLU A 58 -9.72 -7.97 14.12
CA GLU A 58 -8.58 -8.31 13.27
C GLU A 58 -8.97 -8.47 11.78
N SER A 59 -10.21 -8.86 11.48
CA SER A 59 -10.73 -8.97 10.11
C SER A 59 -10.77 -7.62 9.38
N TYR A 60 -10.78 -6.49 10.11
CA TYR A 60 -10.74 -5.15 9.53
C TYR A 60 -9.41 -4.81 8.87
N SER A 61 -8.37 -5.63 9.07
CA SER A 61 -7.15 -5.62 8.26
C SER A 61 -7.40 -5.80 6.75
N LEU A 62 -8.54 -6.37 6.35
CA LEU A 62 -8.93 -6.55 4.95
C LEU A 62 -9.79 -5.41 4.40
N LEU A 63 -10.26 -4.50 5.26
CA LEU A 63 -11.05 -3.35 4.83
C LEU A 63 -10.18 -2.33 4.12
N PHE A 64 -10.69 -1.83 3.00
CA PHE A 64 -10.05 -0.74 2.32
C PHE A 64 -10.44 0.58 2.99
N VAL A 65 -9.45 1.24 3.59
CA VAL A 65 -9.56 2.60 4.12
C VAL A 65 -9.02 3.54 3.08
N LEU A 66 -9.79 4.55 2.71
CA LEU A 66 -9.35 5.63 1.85
C LEU A 66 -9.17 6.91 2.67
N LEU A 67 -7.91 7.30 2.89
CA LEU A 67 -7.55 8.55 3.58
C LEU A 67 -7.23 9.61 2.53
N ILE A 68 -8.13 10.58 2.37
CA ILE A 68 -8.07 11.62 1.34
C ILE A 68 -7.45 12.88 1.93
N PRO A 69 -6.26 13.30 1.49
CA PRO A 69 -5.67 14.56 1.94
C PRO A 69 -6.42 15.75 1.31
N ARG A 70 -6.83 16.71 2.14
CA ARG A 70 -7.56 17.91 1.71
C ARG A 70 -6.65 19.06 1.28
N VAL A 71 -5.36 18.95 1.62
CA VAL A 71 -4.28 19.81 1.14
C VAL A 71 -3.19 18.96 0.47
N ASN A 72 -2.24 19.60 -0.21
CA ASN A 72 -1.21 18.86 -0.94
C ASN A 72 -0.30 18.05 0.00
N LEU A 73 -0.01 16.79 -0.38
CA LEU A 73 1.06 16.03 0.26
C LEU A 73 2.43 16.48 -0.28
N LEU A 74 3.47 16.42 0.55
CA LEU A 74 4.86 16.64 0.11
C LEU A 74 5.85 15.64 0.76
N PRO A 75 6.87 15.18 0.02
CA PRO A 75 7.17 15.51 -1.38
C PRO A 75 6.21 14.82 -2.38
N ARG A 76 6.16 15.35 -3.61
CA ARG A 76 5.51 14.72 -4.77
C ARG A 76 6.50 14.58 -5.91
N TYR A 77 6.25 13.60 -6.77
CA TYR A 77 7.11 13.24 -7.89
C TYR A 77 6.26 12.99 -9.13
N ASN A 78 6.79 13.30 -10.31
CA ASN A 78 6.09 13.09 -11.57
C ASN A 78 5.86 11.61 -11.81
N ASN A 79 6.91 10.80 -11.68
CA ASN A 79 6.86 9.37 -11.94
C ASN A 79 7.21 8.59 -10.67
N VAL A 80 6.21 7.91 -10.11
CA VAL A 80 6.34 7.10 -8.89
C VAL A 80 6.16 5.64 -9.23
N GLY A 81 7.02 4.79 -8.68
CA GLY A 81 6.95 3.35 -8.80
C GLY A 81 6.54 2.70 -7.50
N VAL A 82 5.75 1.63 -7.61
CA VAL A 82 5.40 0.77 -6.49
C VAL A 82 5.39 -0.68 -6.94
N GLY A 83 6.02 -1.57 -6.16
CA GLY A 83 6.18 -2.97 -6.50
C GLY A 83 5.67 -3.89 -5.41
N GLY A 84 5.06 -5.01 -5.80
CA GLY A 84 4.58 -5.99 -4.83
C GLY A 84 4.00 -7.23 -5.48
N THR A 85 3.77 -8.25 -4.66
CA THR A 85 3.00 -9.41 -5.11
C THR A 85 1.53 -9.08 -5.19
N PHE A 86 1.01 -8.25 -4.28
CA PHE A 86 -0.40 -7.86 -4.23
C PHE A 86 -1.37 -9.05 -4.24
N ASP A 87 -0.97 -10.14 -3.60
CA ASP A 87 -1.83 -11.30 -3.39
C ASP A 87 -2.72 -11.04 -2.17
N ARG A 88 -4.05 -11.18 -2.33
CA ARG A 88 -5.05 -10.92 -1.28
C ARG A 88 -4.83 -9.54 -0.64
N LEU A 89 -5.39 -8.50 -1.27
CA LEU A 89 -5.24 -7.12 -0.82
C LEU A 89 -5.65 -6.97 0.65
N HIS A 90 -4.86 -6.20 1.38
CA HIS A 90 -4.99 -5.96 2.81
C HIS A 90 -4.39 -4.60 3.17
N CYS A 91 -4.53 -4.19 4.43
CA CYS A 91 -4.09 -2.89 4.96
C CYS A 91 -2.70 -2.45 4.43
N GLY A 92 -1.67 -3.30 4.57
CA GLY A 92 -0.33 -2.99 4.05
C GLY A 92 -0.28 -2.69 2.53
N HIS A 93 -1.02 -3.43 1.69
CA HIS A 93 -1.11 -3.12 0.26
C HIS A 93 -1.88 -1.83 0.00
N TYR A 94 -2.99 -1.62 0.71
CA TYR A 94 -3.80 -0.40 0.58
C TYR A 94 -3.00 0.84 0.95
N THR A 95 -2.22 0.79 2.03
CA THR A 95 -1.28 1.86 2.41
C THR A 95 -0.26 2.10 1.31
N LEU A 96 0.41 1.05 0.83
CA LEU A 96 1.46 1.17 -0.18
C LEU A 96 0.95 1.83 -1.48
N ILE A 97 -0.22 1.41 -1.95
CA ILE A 97 -0.82 1.90 -3.19
C ILE A 97 -1.35 3.32 -3.02
N GLN A 98 -2.02 3.63 -1.90
CA GLN A 98 -2.50 4.99 -1.64
C GLN A 98 -1.37 5.99 -1.52
N THR A 99 -0.31 5.66 -0.77
CA THR A 99 0.88 6.52 -0.68
C THR A 99 1.45 6.76 -2.07
N ALA A 100 1.52 5.75 -2.93
CA ALA A 100 1.98 5.91 -4.32
C ALA A 100 1.07 6.81 -5.17
N VAL A 101 -0.24 6.62 -5.07
CA VAL A 101 -1.25 7.44 -5.77
C VAL A 101 -1.12 8.92 -5.38
N PHE A 102 -1.09 9.23 -4.08
CA PHE A 102 -1.06 10.62 -3.62
C PHE A 102 0.33 11.28 -3.74
N THR A 103 1.40 10.48 -3.83
CA THR A 103 2.75 10.98 -4.13
C THR A 103 2.91 11.36 -5.60
N SER A 104 2.27 10.63 -6.51
CA SER A 104 2.46 10.81 -7.94
C SER A 104 1.68 12.03 -8.48
N SER A 105 2.34 12.84 -9.31
CA SER A 105 1.72 13.98 -10.01
C SER A 105 1.45 13.74 -11.48
N SER A 106 2.06 12.73 -12.12
CA SER A 106 1.88 12.48 -13.57
C SER A 106 1.65 11.01 -13.89
N HIS A 107 2.55 10.14 -13.46
CA HIS A 107 2.52 8.71 -13.75
C HIS A 107 2.77 7.84 -12.52
N LEU A 108 1.99 6.78 -12.40
CA LEU A 108 2.15 5.73 -11.39
C LEU A 108 2.47 4.39 -12.07
N ALA A 109 3.69 3.90 -11.89
CA ALA A 109 4.13 2.60 -12.37
C ALA A 109 3.91 1.52 -11.29
N ILE A 110 3.03 0.56 -11.55
CA ILE A 110 2.72 -0.53 -10.62
C ILE A 110 3.29 -1.84 -11.15
N ALA A 111 4.24 -2.39 -10.41
CA ALA A 111 4.90 -3.64 -10.73
C ALA A 111 4.32 -4.80 -9.91
N ILE A 112 3.74 -5.78 -10.60
CA ILE A 112 3.16 -6.97 -9.97
C ILE A 112 4.08 -8.17 -10.22
N THR A 113 4.49 -8.87 -9.16
CA THR A 113 5.39 -10.03 -9.33
C THR A 113 4.74 -11.14 -10.16
N GLY A 114 5.48 -11.63 -11.15
CA GLY A 114 5.16 -12.81 -11.95
C GLY A 114 5.68 -14.10 -11.34
N ASP A 115 5.29 -15.23 -11.93
CA ASP A 115 5.43 -16.58 -11.36
C ASP A 115 6.87 -16.96 -10.96
N SER A 116 7.85 -16.50 -11.75
CA SER A 116 9.29 -16.71 -11.48
C SER A 116 9.72 -16.24 -10.08
N LEU A 117 9.11 -15.19 -9.54
CA LEU A 117 9.40 -14.62 -8.22
C LEU A 117 8.52 -15.17 -7.10
N LEU A 118 7.59 -16.06 -7.42
CA LEU A 118 6.58 -16.55 -6.49
C LEU A 118 6.93 -17.91 -5.88
N HIS A 119 7.73 -18.75 -6.57
CA HIS A 119 8.03 -20.11 -6.13
C HIS A 119 8.70 -20.22 -4.75
N SER A 120 9.43 -19.19 -4.31
CA SER A 120 10.05 -19.15 -2.98
C SER A 120 9.09 -18.68 -1.87
N LYS A 121 7.85 -18.31 -2.20
CA LYS A 121 6.88 -17.81 -1.23
C LYS A 121 6.11 -18.95 -0.57
N GLN A 122 5.85 -18.77 0.72
CA GLN A 122 5.04 -19.69 1.51
C GLN A 122 3.63 -19.85 0.92
N ASN A 123 3.19 -21.11 0.79
CA ASN A 123 1.93 -21.51 0.17
C ASN A 123 1.77 -20.92 -1.24
N TYR A 124 2.82 -21.03 -2.06
CA TYR A 124 2.84 -20.55 -3.44
C TYR A 124 1.65 -21.05 -4.28
N ASP A 125 1.25 -22.30 -4.06
CA ASP A 125 0.11 -22.95 -4.71
C ASP A 125 -1.22 -22.23 -4.47
N LEU A 126 -1.34 -21.45 -3.40
CA LEU A 126 -2.52 -20.64 -3.09
C LEU A 126 -2.43 -19.20 -3.63
N ILE A 127 -1.31 -18.77 -4.21
CA ILE A 127 -1.17 -17.41 -4.73
C ILE A 127 -2.06 -17.25 -5.97
N HIS A 128 -2.84 -16.17 -6.00
CA HIS A 128 -3.70 -15.87 -7.13
C HIS A 128 -2.89 -15.62 -8.42
N SER A 129 -3.49 -15.95 -9.57
CA SER A 129 -2.89 -15.66 -10.88
C SER A 129 -2.53 -14.18 -11.03
N PHE A 130 -1.55 -13.87 -11.88
CA PHE A 130 -1.22 -12.48 -12.23
C PHE A 130 -2.47 -11.68 -12.65
N THR A 131 -3.33 -12.27 -13.50
CA THR A 131 -4.56 -11.63 -13.98
C THR A 131 -5.50 -11.27 -12.84
N THR A 132 -5.71 -12.19 -11.89
CA THR A 132 -6.55 -11.95 -10.71
C THR A 132 -6.00 -10.79 -9.88
N ARG A 133 -4.70 -10.81 -9.56
CA ARG A 133 -4.05 -9.76 -8.76
C ARG A 133 -4.07 -8.41 -9.47
N LYS A 134 -3.81 -8.38 -10.77
CA LYS A 134 -3.93 -7.19 -11.61
C LYS A 134 -5.36 -6.62 -11.57
N ASN A 135 -6.39 -7.45 -11.70
CA ASN A 135 -7.78 -7.00 -11.66
C ASN A 135 -8.16 -6.44 -10.29
N GLN A 136 -7.63 -7.01 -9.19
CA GLN A 136 -7.82 -6.45 -7.84
C GLN A 136 -7.22 -5.03 -7.73
N ILE A 137 -6.02 -4.81 -8.28
CA ILE A 137 -5.39 -3.48 -8.32
C ILE A 137 -6.21 -2.49 -9.17
N ILE A 138 -6.65 -2.90 -10.36
CA ILE A 138 -7.48 -2.04 -11.23
C ILE A 138 -8.77 -1.65 -10.52
N HIS A 139 -9.42 -2.60 -9.83
CA HIS A 139 -10.62 -2.31 -9.06
C HIS A 139 -10.35 -1.32 -7.92
N LEU A 140 -9.24 -1.49 -7.19
CA LEU A 140 -8.82 -0.57 -6.14
C LEU A 140 -8.60 0.85 -6.68
N LEU A 141 -7.84 0.99 -7.78
CA LEU A 141 -7.58 2.29 -8.40
C LEU A 141 -8.87 2.95 -8.91
N HIS A 142 -9.78 2.18 -9.51
CA HIS A 142 -11.09 2.67 -9.90
C HIS A 142 -11.89 3.15 -8.68
N THR A 143 -11.88 2.41 -7.58
CA THR A 143 -12.54 2.83 -6.34
C THR A 143 -11.94 4.13 -5.80
N ILE A 144 -10.62 4.29 -5.78
CA ILE A 144 -9.98 5.56 -5.39
C ILE A 144 -10.43 6.70 -6.32
N ASN A 145 -10.42 6.47 -7.64
CA ASN A 145 -10.77 7.47 -8.64
C ASN A 145 -12.21 7.98 -8.56
N LYS A 146 -13.13 7.25 -7.89
CA LYS A 146 -14.49 7.74 -7.62
C LYS A 146 -14.52 8.88 -6.60
N TYR A 147 -13.52 8.96 -5.73
CA TYR A 147 -13.46 9.92 -4.63
C TYR A 147 -12.33 10.95 -4.79
N TYR A 148 -11.25 10.59 -5.48
CA TYR A 148 -10.11 11.48 -5.70
C TYR A 148 -9.44 11.20 -7.06
N PRO A 149 -9.15 12.24 -7.88
CA PRO A 149 -8.50 12.05 -9.17
C PRO A 149 -7.13 11.36 -9.04
N ILE A 150 -6.94 10.26 -9.76
CA ILE A 150 -5.65 9.54 -9.76
C ILE A 150 -4.81 9.92 -10.98
N PRO A 151 -3.47 9.85 -10.89
CA PRO A 151 -2.58 10.04 -12.04
C PRO A 151 -2.78 8.93 -13.08
N SER A 152 -2.21 9.15 -14.27
CA SER A 152 -2.09 8.07 -15.25
C SER A 152 -1.28 6.91 -14.66
N TYR A 153 -1.56 5.66 -15.05
CA TYR A 153 -0.86 4.53 -14.47
C TYR A 153 -0.61 3.41 -15.48
N THR A 154 0.45 2.64 -15.22
CA THR A 154 0.74 1.38 -15.91
C THR A 154 0.81 0.25 -14.91
N ILE A 155 0.42 -0.96 -15.34
CA ILE A 155 0.55 -2.17 -14.53
C ILE A 155 1.33 -3.20 -15.35
N SER A 156 2.53 -3.53 -14.88
CA SER A 156 3.43 -4.48 -15.54
C SER A 156 3.70 -5.71 -14.68
N GLN A 157 3.86 -6.86 -15.33
CA GLN A 157 4.40 -8.04 -14.67
C GLN A 157 5.93 -7.92 -14.56
N ILE A 158 6.49 -8.21 -13.39
CA ILE A 158 7.94 -8.27 -13.18
C ILE A 158 8.39 -9.69 -12.84
N ASN A 159 9.49 -10.12 -13.44
CA ASN A 159 10.09 -11.43 -13.22
C ASN A 159 11.47 -11.35 -12.54
N GLN A 160 11.88 -10.15 -12.17
CA GLN A 160 13.10 -9.85 -11.43
C GLN A 160 12.78 -8.85 -10.30
N PRO A 161 13.44 -8.91 -9.13
CA PRO A 161 13.05 -8.13 -7.95
C PRO A 161 13.08 -6.61 -8.12
N GLU A 162 13.97 -6.11 -8.97
CA GLU A 162 14.14 -4.68 -9.30
C GLU A 162 13.11 -4.21 -10.33
N GLY A 163 12.63 -5.10 -11.21
CA GLY A 163 11.69 -4.75 -12.26
C GLY A 163 12.30 -3.71 -13.22
N THR A 164 11.56 -2.64 -13.49
CA THR A 164 12.04 -1.53 -14.33
C THR A 164 12.80 -0.45 -13.56
N SER A 165 12.94 -0.57 -12.23
CA SER A 165 13.50 0.51 -11.39
C SER A 165 14.96 0.85 -11.74
N THR A 166 15.72 -0.08 -12.31
CA THR A 166 17.10 0.13 -12.72
C THR A 166 17.25 0.59 -14.17
N THR A 167 16.19 0.46 -14.98
CA THR A 167 16.22 0.67 -16.44
C THR A 167 15.37 1.84 -16.90
N ASP A 168 14.40 2.30 -16.10
CA ASP A 168 13.57 3.47 -16.39
C ASP A 168 14.25 4.76 -15.91
N PRO A 169 14.76 5.61 -16.83
CA PRO A 169 15.42 6.87 -16.47
C PRO A 169 14.44 7.92 -15.94
N THR A 170 13.15 7.79 -16.22
CA THR A 170 12.11 8.77 -15.88
C THR A 170 11.57 8.59 -14.47
N LEU A 171 11.80 7.42 -13.87
CA LEU A 171 11.38 7.11 -12.51
C LEU A 171 12.12 7.98 -11.50
N GLU A 172 11.38 8.68 -10.64
CA GLU A 172 11.93 9.63 -9.67
C GLU A 172 11.87 9.08 -8.23
N CYS A 173 10.84 8.32 -7.90
CA CYS A 173 10.58 7.83 -6.54
C CYS A 173 10.04 6.40 -6.50
N LEU A 174 10.47 5.63 -5.51
CA LEU A 174 9.86 4.34 -5.15
C LEU A 174 9.15 4.42 -3.81
N ILE A 175 7.90 3.95 -3.78
CA ILE A 175 7.23 3.65 -2.52
C ILE A 175 7.60 2.23 -2.12
N VAL A 176 8.20 2.10 -0.95
CA VAL A 176 8.68 0.83 -0.40
C VAL A 176 8.09 0.61 0.97
N SER A 177 7.98 -0.64 1.38
CA SER A 177 7.76 -0.99 2.79
C SER A 177 9.09 -1.16 3.51
N ASP A 178 9.09 -1.19 4.85
CA ASP A 178 10.28 -1.56 5.65
C ASP A 178 10.95 -2.86 5.17
N GLU A 179 10.19 -3.79 4.58
CA GLU A 179 10.71 -5.06 4.05
C GLU A 179 11.51 -4.88 2.77
N THR A 180 11.07 -3.97 1.93
CA THR A 180 11.64 -3.76 0.60
C THR A 180 12.61 -2.59 0.55
N GLN A 181 12.69 -1.77 1.61
CA GLN A 181 13.63 -0.65 1.70
C GLN A 181 15.10 -1.07 1.48
N LYS A 182 15.47 -2.27 1.91
CA LYS A 182 16.85 -2.79 1.75
C LYS A 182 17.26 -3.00 0.29
N SER A 183 16.31 -3.06 -0.66
CA SER A 183 16.65 -3.16 -2.09
C SER A 183 17.08 -1.81 -2.67
N LEU A 184 16.72 -0.68 -2.05
CA LEU A 184 16.93 0.66 -2.60
C LEU A 184 18.41 0.99 -2.85
N PRO A 185 19.37 0.70 -1.93
CA PRO A 185 20.78 0.96 -2.21
C PRO A 185 21.30 0.15 -3.40
N ILE A 186 20.84 -1.09 -3.57
CA ILE A 186 21.23 -1.96 -4.69
C ILE A 186 20.69 -1.38 -6.00
N ILE A 187 19.41 -0.99 -6.01
CA ILE A 187 18.76 -0.35 -7.16
C ILE A 187 19.50 0.95 -7.53
N ASN A 188 19.78 1.81 -6.56
CA ASN A 188 20.43 3.10 -6.82
C ASN A 188 21.87 2.95 -7.31
N ASN A 189 22.63 1.98 -6.79
CA ASN A 189 23.95 1.67 -7.32
C ASN A 189 23.87 1.25 -8.79
N GLN A 190 22.93 0.37 -9.15
CA GLN A 190 22.74 -0.06 -10.53
C GLN A 190 22.30 1.09 -11.44
N ARG A 191 21.43 2.00 -10.95
CA ARG A 191 21.02 3.20 -11.68
C ARG A 191 22.19 4.13 -11.98
N ILE A 192 23.06 4.36 -11.00
CA ILE A 192 24.27 5.17 -11.17
C ILE A 192 25.18 4.54 -12.23
N LEU A 193 25.36 3.21 -12.21
CA LEU A 193 26.13 2.49 -13.23
C LEU A 193 25.50 2.61 -14.63
N ASN A 194 24.17 2.70 -14.70
CA ASN A 194 23.42 2.91 -15.94
C ASN A 194 23.34 4.40 -16.36
N GLY A 195 23.95 5.33 -15.60
CA GLY A 195 23.96 6.77 -15.89
C GLY A 195 22.68 7.52 -15.48
N TYR A 196 21.86 6.94 -14.59
CA TYR A 196 20.61 7.53 -14.11
C TYR A 196 20.75 8.11 -12.70
N LEU A 197 19.87 9.08 -12.37
CA LEU A 197 19.79 9.63 -11.02
C LEU A 197 19.31 8.58 -10.01
N PRO A 198 19.82 8.58 -8.78
CA PRO A 198 19.29 7.73 -7.72
C PRO A 198 17.83 8.08 -7.43
N LEU A 199 17.04 7.06 -7.12
CA LEU A 199 15.64 7.19 -6.75
C LEU A 199 15.53 7.74 -5.33
N HIS A 200 14.58 8.66 -5.15
CA HIS A 200 14.05 8.95 -3.83
C HIS A 200 13.19 7.78 -3.36
N SER A 201 12.96 7.69 -2.06
CA SER A 201 12.06 6.68 -1.50
C SER A 201 11.17 7.26 -0.42
N ILE A 202 9.91 6.82 -0.42
CA ILE A 202 9.03 6.95 0.74
C ILE A 202 8.83 5.55 1.29
N THR A 203 9.32 5.33 2.51
CA THR A 203 9.10 4.08 3.22
C THR A 203 7.78 4.16 4.00
N ILE A 204 6.94 3.14 3.84
CA ILE A 204 5.79 2.92 4.71
C ILE A 204 6.12 1.87 5.77
N ASN A 205 5.65 2.12 6.98
CA ASN A 205 5.81 1.19 8.09
C ASN A 205 4.94 -0.05 7.91
N LEU A 206 5.39 -1.16 8.46
CA LEU A 206 4.55 -2.35 8.59
C LEU A 206 3.34 -2.10 9.50
N ILE A 207 2.19 -2.59 9.08
CA ILE A 207 0.98 -2.65 9.92
C ILE A 207 1.01 -3.98 10.66
N LEU A 208 0.97 -3.89 11.98
CA LEU A 208 1.05 -5.04 12.89
C LEU A 208 -0.35 -5.47 13.32
N THR A 209 -0.48 -6.77 13.61
CA THR A 209 -1.62 -7.36 14.31
C THR A 209 -1.52 -7.11 15.81
N THR A 210 -2.59 -7.43 16.54
CA THR A 210 -2.67 -7.26 18.00
C THR A 210 -1.63 -8.06 18.78
N ASP A 211 -1.13 -9.17 18.20
CA ASP A 211 -0.03 -9.98 18.76
C ASP A 211 1.37 -9.45 18.42
N GLY A 212 1.46 -8.29 17.74
CA GLY A 212 2.72 -7.68 17.31
C GLY A 212 3.34 -8.31 16.07
N SER A 213 2.73 -9.34 15.49
CA SER A 213 3.19 -9.90 14.21
C SER A 213 2.79 -9.01 13.03
N LYS A 214 3.45 -9.20 11.88
CA LYS A 214 3.12 -8.45 10.66
C LYS A 214 1.85 -9.01 10.03
N PHE A 215 0.93 -8.13 9.65
CA PHE A 215 -0.14 -8.52 8.73
C PHE A 215 0.37 -8.70 7.29
N SER A 216 0.22 -9.89 6.71
CA SER A 216 0.76 -10.22 5.39
C SER A 216 -0.12 -11.20 4.61
N SER A 217 0.02 -11.21 3.28
CA SER A 217 -0.60 -12.24 2.44
C SER A 217 -0.23 -13.67 2.83
N SER A 218 0.98 -13.90 3.36
CA SER A 218 1.39 -15.22 3.82
C SER A 218 0.54 -15.69 5.00
N THR A 219 0.22 -14.77 5.92
CA THR A 219 -0.69 -15.03 7.05
C THR A 219 -2.07 -15.43 6.55
N LEU A 220 -2.60 -14.71 5.55
CA LEU A 220 -3.90 -15.02 4.93
C LEU A 220 -3.92 -16.39 4.26
N ARG A 221 -2.89 -16.72 3.47
CA ARG A 221 -2.78 -18.04 2.83
C ARG A 221 -2.68 -19.17 3.83
N SER A 222 -1.94 -18.97 4.94
CA SER A 222 -1.84 -19.98 6.00
C SER A 222 -3.18 -20.24 6.68
N ARG A 223 -3.98 -19.19 6.94
CA ARG A 223 -5.34 -19.34 7.49
C ARG A 223 -6.26 -20.11 6.53
N GLU A 224 -6.22 -19.77 5.24
CA GLU A 224 -7.00 -20.44 4.19
C GLU A 224 -6.64 -21.93 4.07
N ARG A 225 -5.34 -22.27 4.14
CA ARG A 225 -4.89 -23.67 4.11
C ARG A 225 -5.44 -24.47 5.28
N LEU A 226 -5.33 -23.94 6.50
CA LEU A 226 -5.84 -24.58 7.71
C LEU A 226 -7.36 -24.81 7.64
N GLN A 227 -8.11 -23.83 7.13
CA GLN A 227 -9.56 -23.97 6.93
C GLN A 227 -9.88 -25.08 5.92
N ASN A 228 -9.22 -25.08 4.76
CA ASN A 228 -9.43 -26.11 3.74
C ASN A 228 -9.12 -27.52 4.24
N ASP A 229 -8.08 -27.68 5.06
CA ASP A 229 -7.71 -28.97 5.64
C ASP A 229 -8.71 -29.41 6.74
N SER A 230 -9.27 -28.47 7.51
CA SER A 230 -10.32 -28.76 8.51
C SER A 230 -11.66 -29.16 7.91
N THR A 231 -12.01 -28.66 6.72
CA THR A 231 -13.25 -29.03 6.01
C THR A 231 -13.18 -30.36 5.25
N LYS A 232 -11.99 -30.96 5.16
CA LYS A 232 -11.75 -32.25 4.48
C LYS A 232 -11.75 -33.45 5.44
N ASN A 233 -11.74 -33.20 6.75
CA ASN A 233 -11.86 -34.20 7.82
C ASN A 233 -13.28 -34.21 8.39
#